data_AF-A0A2A4JKQ7-F1
#
_entry.id   AF-A0A2A4JKQ7-F1
#
_cell.length_a   1.000
_cell.length_b   1.000
_cell.length_c   1.000
_cell.angle_alpha   90.00
_cell.angle_beta   90.00
_cell.angle_gamma   90.00
#
_symmetry.space_group_name_H-M   'P 1'
#
loop_
_entity.id
_entity.type
_entity.pdbx_description
1 polymer ?
#
loop_
_entity_poly.entity_id
_entity_poly.type
_entity_poly.pdbx_seq_one_letter_code
_entity_poly.pdbx_strand_id
1 'polypeptide(L)'
;MCDLCAPADPETKTFDELVRLVTDHLEPQRSEIAERHMFRLRRQRAGESMTEYLQDLKHLATTCNFGTMLEENLRDQFVSGLANSAMRSRIFAEKNIKYKEAVELALALEAAERHAEQRPQVQVATRAKAYIEPGQDDYRRAAQAHGGLGATQALARTVRVQGAPLPRQLHSAGDAGSHIGQKGVVTLITTVMSATNVDI
;
A
#
# COMPACT_ATOMS: atom_id res chain seq x y z
N MET A 1 -37.36 -6.05 28.68
CA MET A 1 -38.45 -5.86 27.69
C MET A 1 -38.82 -4.40 27.77
N CYS A 2 -38.65 -3.62 26.70
CA CYS A 2 -38.97 -2.20 26.73
C CYS A 2 -40.45 -2.03 26.39
N ASP A 3 -41.18 -1.30 27.23
CA ASP A 3 -42.48 -0.77 26.84
C ASP A 3 -42.25 0.42 25.91
N LEU A 4 -42.68 0.28 24.66
CA LEU A 4 -42.47 1.29 23.62
C LEU A 4 -43.48 2.42 23.68
N CYS A 5 -44.64 2.22 24.33
CA CYS A 5 -45.69 3.24 24.40
C CYS A 5 -45.52 4.17 25.60
N ALA A 6 -44.92 3.69 26.68
CA ALA A 6 -44.71 4.42 27.93
C ALA A 6 -44.13 5.84 27.71
N PRO A 7 -44.70 6.89 28.36
CA PRO A 7 -45.74 6.84 29.39
C PRO A 7 -47.19 6.85 28.84
N ALA A 8 -47.39 6.80 27.53
CA ALA A 8 -48.72 6.72 26.92
C ALA A 8 -49.20 5.27 26.81
N ASP A 9 -50.52 5.08 26.81
CA ASP A 9 -51.12 3.75 26.60
C ASP A 9 -51.18 3.41 25.09
N PRO A 10 -50.86 2.19 24.63
CA PRO A 10 -51.06 1.79 23.23
C PRO A 10 -52.49 2.04 22.71
N GLU A 11 -53.52 1.97 23.55
CA GLU A 11 -54.91 2.28 23.17
C GLU A 11 -55.12 3.75 22.76
N THR A 12 -54.20 4.65 23.14
CA THR A 12 -54.26 6.07 22.75
C THR A 12 -53.61 6.38 21.41
N LYS A 13 -52.99 5.39 20.76
CA LYS A 13 -52.28 5.54 19.49
C LYS A 13 -53.08 4.97 18.33
N THR A 14 -52.93 5.59 17.15
CA THR A 14 -53.43 5.03 15.90
C THR A 14 -52.66 3.77 15.50
N PHE A 15 -53.27 2.93 14.67
CA PHE A 15 -52.61 1.74 14.11
C PHE A 15 -51.29 2.10 13.41
N ASP A 16 -51.26 3.16 12.61
CA ASP A 16 -50.07 3.62 11.89
C ASP A 16 -48.94 4.06 12.83
N GLU A 17 -49.28 4.71 13.95
CA GLU A 17 -48.30 5.08 14.97
C GLU A 17 -47.73 3.86 15.69
N LEU A 18 -48.55 2.86 16.01
CA LEU A 18 -48.11 1.60 16.62
C LEU A 18 -47.22 0.79 15.66
N VAL A 19 -47.60 0.71 14.38
CA VAL A 19 -46.78 0.08 13.34
C VAL A 19 -45.44 0.80 13.24
N ARG A 20 -45.41 2.14 13.11
CA ARG A 20 -44.15 2.90 13.02
C ARG A 20 -43.28 2.71 14.26
N LEU A 21 -43.87 2.78 15.46
CA LEU A 21 -43.18 2.60 16.74
C LEU A 21 -42.51 1.22 16.87
N VAL A 22 -43.20 0.16 16.43
CA VAL A 22 -42.67 -1.20 16.41
C VAL A 22 -41.61 -1.36 15.31
N THR A 23 -41.82 -0.80 14.12
CA THR A 23 -40.84 -0.80 13.02
C THR A 23 -39.55 -0.09 13.43
N ASP A 24 -39.63 1.13 13.98
CA ASP A 24 -38.47 1.90 14.44
C ASP A 24 -37.67 1.18 15.56
N HIS A 25 -38.32 0.29 16.32
CA HIS A 25 -37.69 -0.48 17.40
C HIS A 25 -37.10 -1.83 16.95
N LEU A 26 -37.78 -2.55 16.04
CA LEU A 26 -37.32 -3.85 15.53
C LEU A 26 -36.34 -3.70 14.36
N GLU A 27 -36.51 -2.66 13.55
CA GLU A 27 -35.67 -2.29 12.42
C GLU A 27 -35.15 -0.85 12.61
N PRO A 28 -34.42 -0.56 13.71
CA PRO A 28 -33.85 0.77 13.92
C PRO A 28 -32.96 1.10 12.72
N GLN A 29 -33.26 2.22 12.06
CA GLN A 29 -32.57 2.72 10.87
C GLN A 29 -31.06 2.45 10.97
N ARG A 30 -30.56 1.55 10.12
CA ARG A 30 -29.14 1.17 10.10
C ARG A 30 -28.32 2.45 10.01
N SER A 31 -27.41 2.64 10.95
CA SER A 31 -26.59 3.85 10.98
C SER A 31 -25.79 3.95 9.67
N GLU A 32 -26.18 4.89 8.80
CA GLU A 32 -25.50 5.10 7.51
C GLU A 32 -23.99 5.31 7.70
N ILE A 33 -23.60 5.93 8.82
CA ILE A 33 -22.20 6.14 9.20
C ILE A 33 -21.50 4.81 9.46
N ALA A 34 -22.15 3.88 10.16
CA ALA A 34 -21.60 2.54 10.42
C ALA A 34 -21.54 1.69 9.15
N GLU A 35 -22.60 1.68 8.33
CA GLU A 35 -22.65 0.96 7.05
C GLU A 35 -21.58 1.49 6.09
N ARG A 36 -21.46 2.83 5.94
CA ARG A 36 -20.40 3.47 5.15
C ARG A 36 -19.01 3.18 5.73
N HIS A 37 -18.85 3.11 7.05
CA HIS A 37 -17.58 2.72 7.66
C HIS A 37 -17.18 1.28 7.28
N MET A 38 -18.11 0.32 7.36
CA MET A 38 -17.88 -1.07 6.94
C MET A 38 -17.55 -1.18 5.46
N PHE A 39 -18.27 -0.44 4.60
CA PHE A 39 -17.96 -0.31 3.17
C PHE A 39 -16.53 0.23 2.95
N ARG A 40 -16.13 1.29 3.67
CA ARG A 40 -14.78 1.88 3.59
C ARG A 40 -13.67 0.96 4.13
N LEU A 41 -13.98 0.03 5.03
CA LEU A 41 -13.04 -0.98 5.52
C LEU A 41 -12.85 -2.16 4.56
N ARG A 42 -13.78 -2.42 3.63
CA ARG A 42 -13.68 -3.56 2.71
C ARG A 42 -12.42 -3.48 1.84
N ARG A 43 -11.57 -4.50 1.93
CA ARG A 43 -10.37 -4.75 1.11
C ARG A 43 -10.47 -6.16 0.54
N GLN A 44 -9.98 -6.38 -0.68
CA GLN A 44 -9.90 -7.71 -1.28
C GLN A 44 -9.04 -8.62 -0.39
N ARG A 45 -9.56 -9.80 -0.04
CA ARG A 45 -8.86 -10.77 0.83
C ARG A 45 -7.78 -11.51 0.03
N ALA A 46 -6.77 -12.07 0.71
CA ALA A 46 -5.77 -12.90 0.04
C ALA A 46 -6.44 -14.15 -0.58
N GLY A 47 -6.25 -14.37 -1.88
CA GLY A 47 -6.86 -15.48 -2.61
C GLY A 47 -8.33 -15.29 -3.00
N GLU A 48 -8.96 -14.15 -2.68
CA GLU A 48 -10.34 -13.83 -3.07
C GLU A 48 -10.39 -13.35 -4.53
N SER A 49 -11.27 -13.95 -5.33
CA SER A 49 -11.43 -13.59 -6.74
C SER A 49 -12.00 -12.18 -6.92
N MET A 50 -11.74 -11.57 -8.08
CA MET A 50 -12.30 -10.26 -8.41
C MET A 50 -13.84 -10.24 -8.33
N THR A 51 -14.48 -11.33 -8.73
CA THR A 51 -15.95 -11.47 -8.73
C THR A 51 -16.53 -11.49 -7.32
N GLU A 52 -15.95 -12.28 -6.41
CA GLU A 52 -16.36 -12.32 -4.99
C GLU A 52 -16.17 -10.96 -4.31
N TYR A 53 -15.02 -10.32 -4.54
CA TYR A 53 -14.74 -8.98 -4.03
C TYR A 53 -15.77 -7.94 -4.50
N LEU A 54 -16.11 -7.95 -5.80
CA LEU A 54 -17.11 -7.06 -6.38
C LEU A 54 -18.53 -7.33 -5.88
N GLN A 55 -18.89 -8.59 -5.65
CA GLN A 55 -20.20 -8.97 -5.12
C GLN A 55 -20.36 -8.48 -3.67
N ASP A 56 -19.41 -8.76 -2.78
CA ASP A 56 -19.41 -8.28 -1.40
C ASP A 56 -19.42 -6.74 -1.33
N LEU A 57 -18.64 -6.09 -2.18
CA LEU A 57 -18.55 -4.62 -2.21
C LEU A 57 -19.87 -3.98 -2.63
N LYS A 58 -20.56 -4.54 -3.63
CA LYS A 58 -21.91 -4.12 -4.02
C LYS A 58 -22.94 -4.39 -2.92
N HIS A 59 -22.83 -5.53 -2.24
CA HIS A 59 -23.73 -5.87 -1.13
C HIS A 59 -23.62 -4.86 0.03
N LEU A 60 -22.40 -4.49 0.43
CA LEU A 60 -22.19 -3.45 1.45
C LEU A 60 -22.68 -2.07 1.02
N ALA A 61 -22.72 -1.77 -0.29
CA ALA A 61 -23.18 -0.48 -0.78
C ALA A 61 -24.71 -0.30 -0.70
N THR A 62 -25.51 -1.38 -0.60
CA THR A 62 -26.98 -1.28 -0.63
C THR A 62 -27.56 -0.60 0.61
N THR A 63 -26.88 -0.70 1.76
CA THR A 63 -27.26 -0.11 3.05
C THR A 63 -26.61 1.25 3.30
N CYS A 64 -25.75 1.74 2.40
CA CYS A 64 -24.97 2.96 2.58
C CYS A 64 -25.68 4.26 2.14
N ASN A 65 -26.88 4.17 1.53
CA ASN A 65 -27.65 5.32 1.04
C ASN A 65 -26.80 6.33 0.22
N PHE A 66 -26.00 5.85 -0.74
CA PHE A 66 -25.13 6.71 -1.56
C PHE A 66 -25.87 7.55 -2.63
N GLY A 67 -27.15 7.25 -2.89
CA GLY A 67 -27.97 7.98 -3.87
C GLY A 67 -27.31 8.03 -5.26
N THR A 68 -27.26 9.22 -5.85
CA THR A 68 -26.65 9.47 -7.17
C THR A 68 -25.13 9.22 -7.21
N MET A 69 -24.45 9.22 -6.07
CA MET A 69 -23.00 9.01 -5.99
C MET A 69 -22.61 7.53 -5.85
N LEU A 70 -23.55 6.59 -6.03
CA LEU A 70 -23.30 5.15 -5.85
C LEU A 70 -22.12 4.62 -6.69
N GLU A 71 -22.07 4.95 -8.00
CA GLU A 71 -20.99 4.50 -8.88
C GLU A 71 -19.62 5.07 -8.51
N GLU A 72 -19.57 6.34 -8.10
CA GLU A 72 -18.32 7.00 -7.65
C GLU A 72 -17.80 6.34 -6.38
N ASN A 73 -18.68 6.11 -5.40
CA ASN A 73 -18.32 5.42 -4.17
C ASN A 73 -17.86 3.98 -4.41
N LEU A 74 -18.54 3.24 -5.30
CA LEU A 74 -18.15 1.89 -5.72
C LEU A 74 -16.79 1.89 -6.42
N ARG A 75 -16.53 2.80 -7.36
CA ARG A 75 -15.23 2.94 -8.03
C ARG A 75 -14.12 3.23 -7.04
N ASP A 76 -14.28 4.24 -6.21
CA ASP A 76 -13.21 4.72 -5.33
C ASP A 76 -12.87 3.66 -4.27
N GLN A 77 -13.89 2.94 -3.76
CA GLN A 77 -13.69 1.84 -2.83
C GLN A 77 -13.14 0.58 -3.48
N PHE A 78 -13.59 0.25 -4.70
CA PHE A 78 -13.07 -0.87 -5.49
C PHE A 78 -11.57 -0.70 -5.75
N VAL A 79 -11.17 0.42 -6.34
CA VAL A 79 -9.78 0.66 -6.74
C VAL A 79 -8.87 0.76 -5.52
N SER A 80 -9.28 1.46 -4.47
CA SER A 80 -8.48 1.55 -3.24
C SER A 80 -8.33 0.20 -2.54
N GLY A 81 -9.36 -0.65 -2.59
CA GLY A 81 -9.39 -1.93 -1.89
C GLY A 81 -8.82 -3.15 -2.62
N LEU A 82 -8.39 -3.02 -3.89
CA LEU A 82 -7.67 -4.08 -4.62
C LEU A 82 -6.44 -4.61 -3.86
N ALA A 83 -6.24 -5.93 -3.88
CA ALA A 83 -5.06 -6.55 -3.29
C ALA A 83 -3.80 -6.31 -4.16
N ASN A 84 -3.94 -6.42 -5.48
CA ASN A 84 -2.84 -6.22 -6.42
C ASN A 84 -2.51 -4.72 -6.57
N SER A 85 -1.31 -4.34 -6.13
CA SER A 85 -0.82 -2.96 -6.16
C SER A 85 -0.49 -2.46 -7.57
N ALA A 86 -0.05 -3.34 -8.49
CA ALA A 86 0.22 -2.97 -9.87
C ALA A 86 -1.07 -2.66 -10.65
N MET A 87 -2.13 -3.47 -10.47
CA MET A 87 -3.46 -3.16 -11.00
C MET A 87 -3.98 -1.81 -10.49
N ARG A 88 -3.92 -1.57 -9.18
CA ARG A 88 -4.35 -0.30 -8.57
C ARG A 88 -3.57 0.89 -9.15
N SER A 89 -2.24 0.80 -9.26
CA SER A 89 -1.41 1.84 -9.89
C SER A 89 -1.74 2.06 -11.36
N ARG A 90 -2.03 1.00 -12.12
CA ARG A 90 -2.44 1.09 -13.53
C ARG A 90 -3.78 1.82 -13.67
N ILE A 91 -4.72 1.58 -12.76
CA ILE A 91 -6.03 2.26 -12.75
C ILE A 91 -5.89 3.74 -12.34
N PHE A 92 -5.07 4.05 -11.32
CA PHE A 92 -4.81 5.43 -10.91
C PHE A 92 -4.12 6.30 -11.98
N ALA A 93 -3.53 5.70 -13.02
CA ALA A 93 -2.99 6.44 -14.17
C ALA A 93 -4.08 6.94 -15.15
N GLU A 94 -5.31 6.43 -15.05
CA GLU A 94 -6.42 6.84 -15.93
C GLU A 94 -7.12 8.10 -15.42
N LYS A 95 -7.19 9.14 -16.26
CA LYS A 95 -7.59 10.50 -15.82
C LYS A 95 -9.04 10.64 -15.36
N ASN A 96 -9.97 9.89 -15.96
CA ASN A 96 -11.42 10.10 -15.80
C ASN A 96 -12.22 8.79 -15.72
N ILE A 97 -11.58 7.71 -15.24
CA ILE A 97 -12.15 6.37 -15.30
C ILE A 97 -13.48 6.25 -14.53
N LYS A 98 -14.45 5.59 -15.15
CA LYS A 98 -15.76 5.26 -14.57
C LYS A 98 -15.73 3.90 -13.87
N TYR A 99 -16.75 3.63 -13.04
CA TYR A 99 -16.81 2.38 -12.28
C TYR A 99 -16.71 1.14 -13.18
N LYS A 100 -17.52 1.09 -14.24
CA LYS A 100 -17.54 -0.02 -15.21
C LYS A 100 -16.18 -0.22 -15.89
N GLU A 101 -15.56 0.86 -16.37
CA GLU A 101 -14.25 0.83 -17.03
C GLU A 101 -13.14 0.33 -16.09
N ALA A 102 -13.17 0.74 -14.82
CA ALA A 102 -12.22 0.27 -13.80
C ALA A 102 -12.36 -1.24 -13.54
N VAL A 103 -13.59 -1.74 -13.49
CA VAL A 103 -13.89 -3.17 -13.34
C VAL A 103 -13.44 -3.98 -14.56
N GLU A 104 -13.74 -3.50 -15.78
CA GLU A 104 -13.33 -4.16 -17.02
C GLU A 104 -11.79 -4.21 -17.15
N LEU A 105 -11.10 -3.11 -16.83
CA LEU A 105 -9.64 -3.06 -16.82
C LEU A 105 -9.03 -4.02 -15.77
N ALA A 106 -9.58 -4.06 -14.56
CA ALA A 106 -9.09 -4.96 -13.51
C ALA A 106 -9.27 -6.44 -13.89
N LEU A 107 -10.43 -6.81 -14.47
CA LEU A 107 -10.69 -8.17 -14.96
C LEU A 107 -9.78 -8.57 -16.11
N ALA A 108 -9.49 -7.65 -17.03
CA ALA A 108 -8.54 -7.88 -18.13
C ALA A 108 -7.10 -8.10 -17.61
N LEU A 109 -6.68 -7.36 -16.58
CA LEU A 109 -5.38 -7.54 -15.93
C LEU A 109 -5.31 -8.87 -15.16
N GLU A 110 -6.35 -9.24 -14.40
CA GLU A 110 -6.42 -10.53 -13.69
C GLU A 110 -6.35 -11.72 -14.67
N ALA A 111 -7.04 -11.64 -15.82
CA ALA A 111 -6.94 -12.65 -16.87
C ALA A 111 -5.53 -12.73 -17.47
N ALA A 112 -4.89 -11.58 -17.73
CA ALA A 112 -3.53 -11.52 -18.25
C ALA A 112 -2.49 -12.13 -17.29
N GLU A 113 -2.62 -11.87 -15.98
CA GLU A 113 -1.77 -12.47 -14.94
C GLU A 113 -1.94 -13.99 -14.90
N ARG A 114 -3.18 -14.49 -14.85
CA ARG A 114 -3.47 -15.95 -14.89
C ARG A 114 -2.90 -16.64 -16.13
N HIS A 115 -2.89 -15.98 -17.29
CA HIS A 115 -2.28 -16.53 -18.52
C HIS A 115 -0.74 -16.42 -18.53
N ALA A 116 -0.16 -15.44 -17.86
CA ALA A 116 1.30 -15.32 -17.72
C ALA A 116 1.87 -16.42 -16.82
N GLU A 117 1.19 -16.75 -15.72
CA GLU A 117 1.55 -17.85 -14.80
C GLU A 117 1.49 -19.23 -15.48
N GLN A 118 0.60 -19.40 -16.46
CA GLN A 118 0.46 -20.64 -17.23
C GLN A 118 1.54 -20.85 -18.30
N ARG A 119 2.38 -19.84 -18.60
CA ARG A 119 3.52 -20.05 -19.49
C ARG A 119 4.64 -20.79 -18.75
N PRO A 120 5.19 -21.89 -19.30
CA PRO A 120 6.41 -22.49 -18.77
C PRO A 120 7.51 -21.42 -18.74
N GLN A 121 8.09 -21.19 -17.56
CA GLN A 121 9.27 -20.36 -17.44
C GLN A 121 10.40 -21.04 -18.21
N VAL A 122 10.70 -20.52 -19.41
CA VAL A 122 11.85 -20.95 -20.18
C VAL A 122 13.08 -20.63 -19.33
N GLN A 123 13.74 -21.67 -18.81
CA GLN A 123 14.98 -21.52 -18.06
C GLN A 123 16.04 -20.96 -19.01
N VAL A 124 16.21 -19.64 -19.00
CA VAL A 124 17.29 -18.98 -19.72
C VAL A 124 18.59 -19.31 -19.00
N ALA A 125 19.21 -20.43 -19.40
CA ALA A 125 20.51 -20.81 -18.93
C ALA A 125 21.51 -19.70 -19.28
N THR A 126 21.84 -18.87 -18.30
CA THR A 126 22.88 -17.85 -18.41
C THR A 126 24.22 -18.54 -18.61
N ARG A 127 24.61 -18.68 -19.88
CA ARG A 127 25.87 -19.28 -20.30
C ARG A 127 27.02 -18.44 -19.74
N ALA A 128 27.52 -18.84 -18.58
CA ALA A 128 28.67 -18.22 -17.94
C ALA A 128 29.84 -18.23 -18.94
N LYS A 129 30.30 -17.04 -19.35
CA LYS A 129 31.54 -16.92 -20.08
C LYS A 129 32.66 -17.18 -19.08
N ALA A 130 33.33 -18.32 -19.23
CA ALA A 130 34.56 -18.59 -18.50
C ALA A 130 35.60 -17.54 -18.92
N TYR A 131 35.99 -16.68 -17.98
CA TYR A 131 37.15 -15.82 -18.14
C TYR A 131 38.39 -16.71 -17.98
N ILE A 132 39.18 -16.81 -19.05
CA ILE A 132 40.49 -17.44 -18.99
C ILE A 132 41.47 -16.35 -18.56
N GLU A 133 41.91 -16.40 -17.31
CA GLU A 133 43.05 -15.60 -16.84
C GLU A 133 44.29 -15.89 -17.70
N PRO A 134 44.96 -14.88 -18.28
CA PRO A 134 46.22 -15.09 -19.00
C PRO A 134 47.29 -15.68 -18.06
N GLY A 135 47.91 -16.78 -18.47
CA GLY A 135 48.93 -17.46 -17.67
C GLY A 135 50.14 -16.59 -17.37
N GLN A 136 50.66 -16.67 -16.14
CA GLN A 136 51.73 -15.80 -15.62
C GLN A 136 53.14 -16.09 -16.20
N ASP A 137 53.25 -16.86 -17.27
CA ASP A 137 54.52 -17.41 -17.77
C ASP A 137 55.34 -16.43 -18.63
N ASP A 138 54.70 -15.39 -19.20
CA ASP A 138 55.39 -14.44 -20.08
C ASP A 138 56.33 -13.47 -19.34
N TYR A 139 56.07 -13.18 -18.06
CA TYR A 139 56.91 -12.27 -17.26
C TYR A 139 58.31 -12.81 -16.96
N ARG A 140 58.55 -14.13 -17.04
CA ARG A 140 59.87 -14.72 -16.73
C ARG A 140 60.90 -14.56 -17.86
N ARG A 141 60.49 -14.40 -19.12
CA ARG A 141 61.44 -14.26 -20.24
C ARG A 141 62.01 -12.85 -20.42
N ALA A 142 61.32 -11.82 -19.92
CA ALA A 142 61.81 -10.43 -20.00
C ALA A 142 62.99 -10.13 -19.05
N ALA A 143 63.20 -10.93 -17.99
CA ALA A 143 64.18 -10.65 -16.95
C ALA A 143 65.60 -11.23 -17.21
N GLN A 144 65.81 -11.95 -18.32
CA GLN A 144 67.08 -12.66 -18.59
C GLN A 144 68.01 -11.95 -19.58
N ALA A 145 67.60 -10.82 -20.15
CA ALA A 145 68.40 -10.06 -21.11
C ALA A 145 68.78 -8.68 -20.53
N HIS A 146 69.72 -8.67 -19.56
CA HIS A 146 70.75 -7.63 -19.35
C HIS A 146 71.57 -7.98 -18.09
N GLY A 147 72.78 -8.52 -18.28
CA GLY A 147 73.74 -8.71 -17.20
C GLY A 147 74.49 -7.41 -16.90
N GLY A 148 74.65 -7.04 -15.62
CA GLY A 148 75.28 -5.76 -15.25
C GLY A 148 75.43 -5.53 -13.74
N LEU A 149 76.22 -6.38 -13.07
CA LEU A 149 77.01 -6.12 -11.84
C LEU A 149 76.56 -5.00 -10.87
N GLY A 150 76.19 -5.38 -9.64
CA GLY A 150 76.09 -4.43 -8.52
C GLY A 150 75.54 -5.07 -7.24
N ALA A 151 76.42 -5.62 -6.40
CA ALA A 151 76.01 -6.22 -5.13
C ALA A 151 75.93 -5.20 -4.00
N THR A 152 74.77 -5.09 -3.33
CA THR A 152 74.71 -4.70 -1.91
C THR A 152 73.70 -5.54 -1.14
N GLN A 153 74.08 -5.79 0.12
CA GLN A 153 73.57 -6.79 1.03
C GLN A 153 72.44 -6.21 1.91
N ALA A 154 71.29 -6.87 2.00
CA ALA A 154 70.29 -6.60 3.04
C ALA A 154 69.54 -7.88 3.45
N LEU A 155 69.52 -8.12 4.76
CA LEU A 155 69.12 -9.37 5.43
C LEU A 155 67.63 -9.70 5.29
N ALA A 156 67.32 -10.99 5.13
CA ALA A 156 65.97 -11.50 5.28
C ALA A 156 65.48 -11.39 6.74
N ARG A 157 64.19 -11.12 6.94
CA ARG A 157 63.54 -11.30 8.25
C ARG A 157 62.12 -11.85 8.10
N THR A 158 61.95 -13.10 8.52
CA THR A 158 60.69 -13.84 8.54
C THR A 158 59.73 -13.29 9.60
N VAL A 159 58.46 -13.12 9.24
CA VAL A 159 57.34 -13.12 10.21
C VAL A 159 56.23 -14.02 9.65
N ARG A 160 55.63 -14.83 10.52
CA ARG A 160 54.68 -15.91 10.19
C ARG A 160 53.24 -15.48 10.51
N VAL A 161 52.29 -16.05 9.78
CA VAL A 161 50.84 -15.78 9.80
C VAL A 161 50.15 -16.13 11.13
N GLN A 162 49.18 -15.30 11.53
CA GLN A 162 47.94 -15.54 12.30
C GLN A 162 47.06 -14.28 12.06
N GLY A 163 45.73 -14.25 11.93
CA GLY A 163 44.62 -15.21 11.95
C GLY A 163 43.31 -14.41 11.72
N ALA A 164 42.20 -15.05 11.30
CA ALA A 164 40.90 -14.38 11.05
C ALA A 164 40.08 -14.16 12.37
N PRO A 165 38.83 -13.62 12.42
CA PRO A 165 37.91 -13.17 11.35
C PRO A 165 37.09 -11.86 11.64
N LEU A 166 36.04 -11.63 10.83
CA LEU A 166 34.88 -10.69 10.88
C LEU A 166 34.42 -10.11 12.26
N PRO A 167 33.81 -8.90 12.26
CA PRO A 167 32.83 -8.49 13.26
C PRO A 167 31.36 -8.61 12.79
N ARG A 168 30.49 -9.08 13.69
CA ARG A 168 29.01 -9.01 13.60
C ARG A 168 28.48 -7.73 14.27
N GLN A 169 27.22 -7.38 14.01
CA GLN A 169 26.45 -6.32 14.69
C GLN A 169 26.29 -6.57 16.21
N LEU A 170 25.83 -5.56 16.98
CA LEU A 170 24.68 -5.60 17.93
C LEU A 170 24.51 -4.29 18.78
N HIS A 171 23.28 -3.75 18.79
CA HIS A 171 22.49 -3.07 19.87
C HIS A 171 22.98 -1.92 20.81
N SER A 172 22.31 -0.75 20.66
CA SER A 172 21.35 -0.03 21.59
C SER A 172 21.71 0.53 22.99
N ALA A 173 20.89 1.56 23.38
CA ALA A 173 20.78 2.32 24.65
C ALA A 173 21.88 3.38 24.88
N GLY A 174 21.67 4.61 25.39
CA GLY A 174 20.62 5.28 26.21
C GLY A 174 21.37 6.11 27.29
N ASP A 175 20.95 7.23 27.89
CA ASP A 175 19.75 8.10 27.89
C ASP A 175 20.11 9.47 28.58
N ALA A 176 19.21 10.49 28.58
CA ALA A 176 19.28 11.82 29.24
C ALA A 176 20.42 12.79 28.77
N GLY A 177 20.35 14.14 28.80
CA GLY A 177 19.35 15.18 29.16
C GLY A 177 20.08 16.57 29.22
N SER A 178 19.48 17.78 29.30
CA SER A 178 18.08 18.24 29.21
C SER A 178 18.00 19.79 29.07
N HIS A 179 16.84 20.31 28.61
CA HIS A 179 16.29 21.69 28.78
C HIS A 179 16.78 22.95 28.02
N ILE A 180 15.85 23.94 27.97
CA ILE A 180 15.86 25.30 27.39
C ILE A 180 15.76 25.37 25.83
N GLY A 181 14.79 26.03 25.19
CA GLY A 181 13.55 26.65 25.68
C GLY A 181 12.82 27.56 24.67
N GLN A 182 11.47 27.53 24.70
CA GLN A 182 10.49 28.53 24.22
C GLN A 182 10.16 28.77 22.72
N LYS A 183 8.83 28.86 22.48
CA LYS A 183 8.06 29.61 21.46
C LYS A 183 8.10 29.07 20.00
N GLY A 184 6.96 28.93 19.30
CA GLY A 184 5.58 29.27 19.67
C GLY A 184 4.53 28.55 18.80
N VAL A 185 3.30 28.53 19.31
CA VAL A 185 2.10 27.91 18.72
C VAL A 185 1.19 29.02 18.15
N VAL A 186 0.12 28.62 17.45
CA VAL A 186 -1.13 29.39 17.19
C VAL A 186 -1.21 30.10 15.83
N THR A 187 -2.01 29.48 14.96
CA THR A 187 -3.16 30.05 14.23
C THR A 187 -3.17 31.54 13.88
N LEU A 188 -3.36 31.85 12.60
CA LEU A 188 -4.30 32.92 12.21
C LEU A 188 -5.22 32.46 11.07
N ILE A 189 -6.52 32.56 11.37
CA ILE A 189 -7.63 32.57 10.41
C ILE A 189 -7.98 34.05 10.24
N THR A 190 -8.05 34.58 9.02
CA THR A 190 -8.65 35.89 8.77
C THR A 190 -9.49 35.87 7.50
N THR A 191 -10.77 36.20 7.66
CA THR A 191 -11.77 36.32 6.59
C THR A 191 -11.97 37.80 6.23
N VAL A 192 -12.66 38.05 5.11
CA VAL A 192 -13.32 39.29 4.66
C VAL A 192 -12.46 40.50 4.29
N MET A 193 -12.61 40.96 3.04
CA MET A 193 -13.39 42.18 2.81
C MET A 193 -13.98 42.24 1.39
N SER A 194 -15.21 42.73 1.29
CA SER A 194 -15.94 42.90 0.03
C SER A 194 -15.42 44.09 -0.78
N ALA A 195 -15.48 43.99 -2.10
CA ALA A 195 -15.57 45.15 -2.98
C ALA A 195 -16.69 44.91 -3.99
N THR A 196 -17.83 45.53 -3.74
CA THR A 196 -18.85 45.79 -4.76
C THR A 196 -18.28 46.72 -5.82
N ASN A 197 -18.57 46.48 -7.10
CA ASN A 197 -18.85 47.59 -7.99
C ASN A 197 -19.89 47.21 -9.04
N VAL A 198 -20.61 48.24 -9.47
CA VAL A 198 -21.82 48.23 -10.32
C VAL A 198 -21.46 48.83 -11.69
N ASP A 199 -22.40 48.79 -12.64
CA ASP A 199 -22.39 49.42 -13.97
C ASP A 199 -21.49 48.80 -15.06
N ILE A 200 -22.12 48.03 -15.96
CA ILE A 200 -22.56 48.46 -17.32
C ILE A 200 -23.60 47.47 -17.86
#